data_AF-Q1LLD5-F1
#
_entry.id   AF-Q1LLD5-F1
#
_cell.length_a   1.000
_cell.length_b   1.000
_cell.length_c   1.000
_cell.angle_alpha   90.00
_cell.angle_beta   90.00
_cell.angle_gamma   90.00
#
_symmetry.space_group_name_H-M   'P 1'
#
loop_
_entity.id
_entity.type
_entity.pdbx_description
1 polymer ?
#
loop_
_entity_poly.entity_id
_entity_poly.type
_entity_poly.pdbx_seq_one_letter_code
_entity_poly.pdbx_strand_id
1 'polypeptide(L)'
;MSEKKLTDSQLLGTQGTGLIELTVSRMGLVWRPTAQHDAGIDGEIEIRDAANGRMTGMLLKVQSKAVSEFKNETNAGFDYWPDSRDMDYWLGHSVPVILIVSRPSTNECYWQVIKPPTEGGEKRLRFVKARDVLNESSKARLIEVAQAASPRGVAPALVRRETLVSNLLPVTKLPERLYLAETPYRTAKDLGAALREANLRLEFILKNERILTVRDLTEPRYHNLCDRGTVEDFGIKEWAASPDPDRQRDFVSLMNSCLREKLRSMPEALRFDKAMRCFFFPPSESNTPYDYAYRGDKKSTAREVFKELRNKQKKHLMGYRHSAMKAQFYRFGSDWYLEVTPTYFFTRNGTEQSKWHEDWLKGIKELEKNGAIRGQLMMWADLLRNPPGLFDEGYPFLDFGVPVTFGIDRGIDDSAWASSDNIDKQQGETSSAPLFELG
;
A
#
# COMPACT_ATOMS: atom_id res chain seq x y z
N MET A 1 -6.07 -63.32 -37.33
CA MET A 1 -6.83 -62.38 -36.49
C MET A 1 -5.83 -61.45 -35.83
N SER A 2 -5.89 -60.14 -36.06
CA SER A 2 -5.02 -59.21 -35.32
C SER A 2 -5.49 -59.17 -33.86
N GLU A 3 -4.58 -59.41 -32.93
CA GLU A 3 -4.86 -59.24 -31.50
C GLU A 3 -5.27 -57.80 -31.22
N LYS A 4 -6.26 -57.61 -30.33
CA LYS A 4 -6.60 -56.29 -29.81
C LYS A 4 -5.47 -55.85 -28.88
N LYS A 5 -4.79 -54.75 -29.22
CA LYS A 5 -3.70 -54.17 -28.42
C LYS A 5 -4.01 -52.73 -28.06
N LEU A 6 -3.77 -52.39 -26.80
CA LEU A 6 -3.73 -51.02 -26.29
C LEU A 6 -2.25 -50.62 -26.20
N THR A 7 -1.89 -49.43 -26.67
CA THR A 7 -0.50 -48.98 -26.65
C THR A 7 -0.15 -48.28 -25.34
N ASP A 8 1.12 -48.33 -24.93
CA ASP A 8 1.60 -47.60 -23.75
C ASP A 8 1.38 -46.09 -23.86
N SER A 9 1.43 -45.56 -25.09
CA SER A 9 1.11 -44.15 -25.36
C SER A 9 -0.35 -43.81 -25.08
N GLN A 10 -1.29 -44.73 -25.36
CA GLN A 10 -2.71 -44.55 -25.00
C GLN A 10 -2.92 -44.61 -23.47
N LEU A 11 -2.20 -45.49 -22.79
CA LEU A 11 -2.21 -45.55 -21.31
C LEU A 11 -1.64 -44.26 -20.70
N LEU A 12 -0.52 -43.76 -21.23
CA LEU A 12 0.10 -42.53 -20.77
C LEU A 12 -0.82 -41.31 -20.96
N GLY A 13 -1.53 -41.24 -22.10
CA GLY A 13 -2.56 -40.21 -22.33
C GLY A 13 -3.70 -40.26 -21.30
N THR A 14 -4.19 -41.45 -20.98
CA THR A 14 -5.19 -41.67 -19.93
C THR A 14 -4.67 -41.21 -18.55
N GLN A 15 -3.41 -41.49 -18.22
CA GLN A 15 -2.81 -41.05 -16.97
C GLN A 15 -2.69 -39.52 -16.90
N GLY A 16 -2.30 -38.87 -18.00
CA GLY A 16 -2.20 -37.40 -18.07
C GLY A 16 -3.55 -36.71 -17.88
N THR A 17 -4.59 -37.19 -18.56
CA THR A 17 -5.96 -36.66 -18.39
C THR A 17 -6.49 -36.86 -16.98
N GLY A 18 -6.27 -38.03 -16.37
CA GLY A 18 -6.63 -38.28 -14.96
C GLY A 18 -5.89 -37.37 -13.97
N LEU A 19 -4.62 -37.06 -14.22
CA LEU A 19 -3.86 -36.12 -13.40
C LEU A 19 -4.39 -34.70 -13.51
N ILE A 20 -4.78 -34.26 -14.72
CA ILE A 20 -5.41 -32.95 -14.95
C ILE A 20 -6.73 -32.87 -14.21
N GLU A 21 -7.59 -33.87 -14.34
CA GLU A 21 -8.89 -33.93 -13.65
C GLU A 21 -8.73 -33.76 -12.13
N LEU A 22 -7.83 -34.54 -11.52
CA LEU A 22 -7.54 -34.45 -10.09
C LEU A 22 -7.06 -33.04 -9.69
N THR A 23 -6.14 -32.48 -10.47
CA THR A 23 -5.55 -31.17 -10.21
C THR A 23 -6.61 -30.06 -10.31
N VAL A 24 -7.43 -30.08 -11.36
CA VAL A 24 -8.53 -29.12 -11.58
C VAL A 24 -9.58 -29.25 -10.47
N SER A 25 -9.93 -30.47 -10.07
CA SER A 25 -10.86 -30.73 -8.97
C SER A 25 -10.36 -30.17 -7.64
N ARG A 26 -9.05 -30.26 -7.34
CA ARG A 26 -8.46 -29.68 -6.12
C ARG A 26 -8.56 -28.15 -6.10
N MET A 27 -8.55 -27.51 -7.28
CA MET A 27 -8.81 -26.07 -7.39
C MET A 27 -10.30 -25.71 -7.16
N GLY A 28 -11.18 -26.71 -7.11
CA GLY A 28 -12.63 -26.52 -7.03
C GLY A 28 -13.28 -26.08 -8.34
N LEU A 29 -12.57 -26.30 -9.47
CA LEU A 29 -13.07 -26.09 -10.83
C LEU A 29 -13.63 -27.41 -11.39
N VAL A 30 -14.36 -27.36 -12.51
CA VAL A 30 -14.97 -28.55 -13.11
C VAL A 30 -14.22 -28.94 -14.38
N TRP A 31 -13.70 -30.17 -14.42
CA TRP A 31 -13.17 -30.79 -15.63
C TRP A 31 -14.26 -31.55 -16.37
N ARG A 32 -14.33 -31.41 -17.69
CA ARG A 32 -15.14 -32.29 -18.56
C ARG A 32 -14.26 -32.86 -19.67
N PRO A 33 -14.09 -34.18 -19.76
CA PRO A 33 -13.37 -34.80 -20.87
C PRO A 33 -14.19 -34.67 -22.16
N THR A 34 -13.52 -34.52 -23.29
CA THR A 34 -14.20 -34.53 -24.59
C THR A 34 -14.56 -35.96 -24.98
N ALA A 35 -15.79 -36.17 -25.49
CA ALA A 35 -16.22 -37.47 -26.00
C ALA A 35 -15.54 -37.82 -27.34
N GLN A 36 -15.52 -39.11 -27.70
CA GLN A 36 -14.93 -39.60 -28.96
C GLN A 36 -15.43 -38.78 -30.16
N HIS A 37 -14.47 -38.25 -30.94
CA HIS A 37 -14.57 -37.50 -32.21
C HIS A 37 -14.18 -36.01 -32.20
N ASP A 38 -13.60 -35.47 -31.13
CA ASP A 38 -12.95 -34.14 -31.19
C ASP A 38 -11.47 -34.29 -31.59
N ALA A 39 -11.08 -33.60 -32.66
CA ALA A 39 -9.73 -33.65 -33.20
C ALA A 39 -8.91 -32.54 -32.52
N GLY A 40 -8.07 -32.89 -31.54
CA GLY A 40 -7.11 -31.94 -30.97
C GLY A 40 -7.62 -31.09 -29.80
N ILE A 41 -8.66 -31.54 -29.07
CA ILE A 41 -9.03 -31.06 -27.73
C ILE A 41 -9.44 -32.24 -26.86
N ASP A 42 -8.81 -32.38 -25.69
CA ASP A 42 -9.01 -33.52 -24.78
C ASP A 42 -10.03 -33.24 -23.67
N GLY A 43 -10.34 -31.97 -23.41
CA GLY A 43 -11.40 -31.60 -22.49
C GLY A 43 -11.61 -30.09 -22.35
N GLU A 44 -12.42 -29.73 -21.37
CA GLU A 44 -12.70 -28.36 -21.00
C GLU A 44 -12.72 -28.19 -19.48
N ILE A 45 -12.34 -26.99 -19.04
CA ILE A 45 -12.45 -26.56 -17.64
C ILE A 45 -13.55 -25.50 -17.57
N GLU A 46 -14.55 -25.72 -16.72
CA GLU A 46 -15.51 -24.69 -16.36
C GLU A 46 -15.18 -24.08 -15.00
N ILE A 47 -15.22 -22.75 -14.96
CA ILE A 47 -15.06 -22.02 -13.71
C ILE A 47 -16.31 -22.20 -12.84
N ARG A 48 -16.07 -22.65 -11.61
CA ARG A 48 -17.08 -22.81 -10.55
C ARG A 48 -16.73 -21.89 -9.39
N ASP A 49 -17.73 -21.16 -8.91
CA ASP A 49 -17.63 -20.40 -7.66
C ASP A 49 -17.55 -21.39 -6.49
N ALA A 50 -16.39 -21.45 -5.84
CA ALA A 50 -16.16 -22.39 -4.75
C ALA A 50 -16.98 -22.06 -3.49
N ALA A 51 -17.44 -20.81 -3.32
CA ALA A 51 -18.14 -20.38 -2.11
C ALA A 51 -19.60 -20.86 -2.06
N ASN A 52 -20.28 -20.86 -3.20
CA ASN A 52 -21.71 -21.22 -3.31
C ASN A 52 -21.97 -22.37 -4.29
N GLY A 53 -20.94 -22.85 -4.99
CA GLY A 53 -21.02 -23.92 -5.96
C GLY A 53 -21.62 -23.55 -7.31
N ARG A 54 -21.87 -22.26 -7.57
CA ARG A 54 -22.43 -21.77 -8.83
C ARG A 54 -21.47 -22.00 -10.00
N MET A 55 -21.98 -22.60 -11.06
CA MET A 55 -21.30 -22.71 -12.35
C MET A 55 -21.35 -21.35 -13.07
N THR A 56 -20.21 -20.83 -13.55
CA THR A 56 -20.16 -19.48 -14.12
C THR A 56 -20.36 -19.43 -15.62
N GLY A 57 -20.35 -20.58 -16.33
CA GLY A 57 -20.38 -20.65 -17.79
C GLY A 57 -19.09 -20.16 -18.46
N MET A 58 -18.05 -19.79 -17.70
CA MET A 58 -16.76 -19.41 -18.27
C MET A 58 -15.94 -20.67 -18.50
N LEU A 59 -15.50 -20.86 -19.74
CA LEU A 59 -14.90 -22.10 -20.21
C LEU A 59 -13.47 -21.87 -20.72
N LEU A 60 -12.62 -22.86 -20.50
CA LEU A 60 -11.34 -23.03 -21.17
C LEU A 60 -11.35 -24.36 -21.91
N LYS A 61 -10.90 -24.36 -23.16
CA LYS A 61 -10.64 -25.61 -23.90
C LYS A 61 -9.23 -26.08 -23.59
N VAL A 62 -9.03 -27.39 -23.49
CA VAL A 62 -7.78 -27.98 -23.01
C VAL A 62 -7.29 -29.03 -24.00
N GLN A 63 -6.09 -28.82 -24.51
CA GLN A 63 -5.29 -29.90 -25.07
C GLN A 63 -4.38 -30.44 -23.96
N SER A 64 -4.43 -31.75 -23.73
CA SER A 64 -3.55 -32.52 -22.87
C SER A 64 -2.44 -33.18 -23.69
N LYS A 65 -1.20 -33.12 -23.22
CA LYS A 65 -0.07 -33.86 -23.78
C LYS A 65 0.72 -34.51 -22.65
N ALA A 66 0.53 -35.82 -22.49
CA ALA A 66 1.27 -36.61 -21.52
C ALA A 66 2.61 -37.09 -22.12
N VAL A 67 3.71 -36.86 -21.40
CA VAL A 67 5.06 -37.22 -21.83
C VAL A 67 5.79 -38.01 -20.74
N SER A 68 6.67 -38.93 -21.17
CA SER A 68 7.59 -39.61 -20.26
C SER A 68 8.75 -38.70 -19.83
N GLU A 69 9.21 -37.85 -20.74
CA GLU A 69 10.32 -36.93 -20.55
C GLU A 69 10.00 -35.55 -21.15
N PHE A 70 10.52 -34.48 -20.55
CA PHE A 70 10.39 -33.14 -21.10
C PHE A 70 11.59 -32.88 -22.00
N LYS A 71 11.35 -32.27 -23.16
CA LYS A 71 12.41 -31.97 -24.13
C LYS A 71 13.12 -30.67 -23.75
N ASN A 72 14.45 -30.65 -23.90
CA ASN A 72 15.31 -29.54 -23.44
C ASN A 72 15.09 -29.15 -21.97
N GLU A 73 14.84 -30.13 -21.10
CA GLU A 73 14.59 -29.88 -19.69
C GLU A 73 15.84 -29.37 -18.96
N THR A 74 15.63 -28.33 -18.15
CA THR A 74 16.57 -27.77 -17.19
C THR A 74 15.86 -27.60 -15.84
N ASN A 75 16.60 -27.22 -14.80
CA ASN A 75 16.00 -26.87 -13.51
C ASN A 75 14.98 -25.71 -13.60
N ALA A 76 15.11 -24.83 -14.61
CA ALA A 76 14.26 -23.66 -14.77
C ALA A 76 13.04 -23.91 -15.67
N GLY A 77 13.11 -24.83 -16.62
CA GLY A 77 12.12 -24.94 -17.70
C GLY A 77 12.39 -26.04 -18.71
N PHE A 78 11.49 -26.15 -19.70
CA PHE A 78 11.58 -27.10 -20.82
C PHE A 78 10.88 -26.54 -22.06
N ASP A 79 11.07 -27.17 -23.21
CA ASP A 79 10.48 -26.76 -24.48
C ASP A 79 9.45 -27.78 -24.99
N TYR A 80 8.42 -27.30 -25.69
CA TYR A 80 7.44 -28.11 -26.42
C TYR A 80 7.22 -27.55 -27.83
N TRP A 81 7.09 -28.42 -28.83
CA TRP A 81 6.87 -28.04 -30.23
C TRP A 81 5.52 -28.55 -30.70
N PRO A 82 4.48 -27.71 -30.67
CA PRO A 82 3.22 -28.07 -31.32
C PRO A 82 3.40 -28.09 -32.83
N ASP A 83 2.66 -28.95 -33.52
CA ASP A 83 2.63 -28.90 -34.97
C ASP A 83 1.80 -27.69 -35.46
N SER A 84 2.02 -27.26 -36.71
CA SER A 84 1.35 -26.07 -37.21
C SER A 84 -0.16 -26.23 -37.36
N ARG A 85 -0.64 -27.46 -37.63
CA ARG A 85 -2.08 -27.73 -37.80
C ARG A 85 -2.80 -27.66 -36.45
N ASP A 86 -2.18 -28.23 -35.42
CA ASP A 86 -2.61 -28.14 -34.03
C ASP A 86 -2.70 -26.67 -33.60
N MET A 87 -1.65 -25.87 -33.87
CA MET A 87 -1.65 -24.44 -33.54
C MET A 87 -2.75 -23.65 -34.25
N ASP A 88 -2.91 -23.85 -35.56
CA ASP A 88 -3.95 -23.17 -36.35
C ASP A 88 -5.35 -23.54 -35.85
N TYR A 89 -5.56 -24.82 -35.51
CA TYR A 89 -6.81 -25.31 -34.95
C TYR A 89 -7.09 -24.67 -33.58
N TRP A 90 -6.13 -24.70 -32.66
CA TRP A 90 -6.30 -24.12 -31.32
C TRP A 90 -6.57 -22.62 -31.34
N LEU A 91 -5.88 -21.87 -32.21
CA LEU A 91 -6.08 -20.43 -32.37
C LEU A 91 -7.43 -20.08 -33.02
N GLY A 92 -8.06 -21.03 -33.72
CA GLY A 92 -9.37 -20.87 -34.33
C GLY A 92 -10.56 -21.02 -33.38
N HIS A 93 -10.35 -21.47 -32.14
CA HIS A 93 -11.43 -21.62 -31.16
C HIS A 93 -11.98 -20.27 -30.68
N SER A 94 -13.30 -20.21 -30.50
CA SER A 94 -14.00 -19.02 -29.96
C SER A 94 -13.82 -18.82 -28.45
N VAL A 95 -13.20 -19.78 -27.76
CA VAL A 95 -12.87 -19.73 -26.34
C VAL A 95 -11.38 -20.03 -26.17
N PRO A 96 -10.72 -19.54 -25.11
CA PRO A 96 -9.29 -19.73 -24.94
C PRO A 96 -8.94 -21.21 -24.85
N VAL A 97 -7.94 -21.60 -25.63
CA VAL A 97 -7.32 -22.93 -25.54
C VAL A 97 -6.07 -22.82 -24.67
N ILE A 98 -5.96 -23.71 -23.69
CA ILE A 98 -4.74 -23.92 -22.92
C ILE A 98 -4.13 -25.27 -23.32
N LEU A 99 -2.81 -25.31 -23.41
CA LEU A 99 -2.05 -26.55 -23.53
C LEU A 99 -1.55 -26.94 -22.15
N ILE A 100 -1.84 -28.16 -21.74
CA ILE A 100 -1.29 -28.76 -20.52
C ILE A 100 -0.35 -29.90 -20.91
N VAL A 101 0.92 -29.75 -20.54
CA VAL A 101 1.93 -30.80 -20.70
C VAL A 101 2.17 -31.45 -19.33
N SER A 102 1.94 -32.75 -19.24
CA SER A 102 2.03 -33.50 -17.97
C SER A 102 3.05 -34.62 -18.03
N ARG A 103 3.74 -34.86 -16.91
CA ARG A 103 4.53 -36.06 -16.65
C ARG A 103 3.89 -36.83 -15.49
N PRO A 104 3.05 -37.84 -15.78
CA PRO A 104 2.33 -38.59 -14.74
C PRO A 104 3.23 -39.33 -13.75
N SER A 105 4.41 -39.79 -14.18
CA SER A 105 5.35 -40.53 -13.31
C SER A 105 5.85 -39.73 -12.10
N THR A 106 5.84 -38.41 -12.18
CA THR A 106 6.29 -37.48 -11.11
C THR A 106 5.18 -36.55 -10.63
N ASN A 107 3.94 -36.73 -11.11
CA ASN A 107 2.80 -35.84 -10.86
C ASN A 107 3.07 -34.37 -11.25
N GLU A 108 3.86 -34.12 -12.28
CA GLU A 108 4.13 -32.76 -12.78
C GLU A 108 3.13 -32.39 -13.88
N CYS A 109 2.49 -31.22 -13.77
CA CYS A 109 1.66 -30.61 -14.82
C CYS A 109 2.07 -29.17 -15.03
N TYR A 110 2.19 -28.76 -16.30
CA TYR A 110 2.50 -27.38 -16.68
C TYR A 110 1.56 -26.90 -17.76
N TRP A 111 1.17 -25.62 -17.72
CA TRP A 111 0.15 -25.08 -18.60
C TRP A 111 0.55 -23.71 -19.17
N GLN A 112 0.11 -23.44 -20.39
CA GLN A 112 0.18 -22.13 -21.04
C GLN A 112 -1.07 -21.87 -21.86
N VAL A 113 -1.45 -20.60 -21.98
CA VAL A 113 -2.48 -20.14 -22.93
C VAL A 113 -1.88 -20.15 -24.33
N ILE A 114 -2.58 -20.76 -25.28
CA ILE A 114 -2.19 -20.71 -26.68
C ILE A 114 -2.43 -19.28 -27.21
N LYS A 115 -1.38 -18.71 -27.80
CA LYS A 115 -1.36 -17.34 -28.34
C LYS A 115 -0.75 -17.36 -29.74
N PRO A 116 -1.12 -16.40 -30.62
CA PRO A 116 -0.47 -16.28 -31.91
C PRO A 116 1.04 -16.04 -31.71
N PRO A 117 1.90 -16.66 -32.51
CA PRO A 117 3.33 -16.40 -32.44
C PRO A 117 3.61 -14.93 -32.77
N THR A 118 4.55 -14.32 -32.05
CA THR A 118 5.08 -13.00 -32.40
C THR A 118 5.78 -13.05 -33.76
N GLU A 119 5.71 -11.99 -34.56
CA GLU A 119 6.41 -11.93 -35.85
C GLU A 119 7.90 -12.26 -35.71
N GLY A 120 8.40 -13.24 -36.48
CA GLY A 120 9.77 -13.75 -36.38
C GLY A 120 10.05 -14.67 -35.17
N GLY A 121 9.03 -15.02 -34.39
CA GLY A 121 9.12 -15.86 -33.21
C GLY A 121 9.34 -17.35 -33.52
N GLU A 122 9.97 -18.06 -32.60
CA GLU A 122 10.20 -19.50 -32.71
C GLU A 122 8.89 -20.29 -32.56
N LYS A 123 8.71 -21.36 -33.35
CA LYS A 123 7.54 -22.26 -33.29
C LYS A 123 7.50 -23.15 -32.02
N ARG A 124 8.24 -22.79 -30.97
CA ARG A 124 8.34 -23.56 -29.72
C ARG A 124 7.67 -22.82 -28.58
N LEU A 125 7.03 -23.57 -27.70
CA LEU A 125 6.52 -23.10 -26.42
C LEU A 125 7.56 -23.40 -25.34
N ARG A 126 8.06 -22.35 -24.67
CA ARG A 126 9.01 -22.49 -23.57
C ARG A 126 8.28 -22.40 -22.24
N PHE A 127 8.25 -23.51 -21.51
CA PHE A 127 7.68 -23.62 -20.18
C PHE A 127 8.70 -23.25 -19.11
N VAL A 128 8.29 -22.38 -18.18
CA VAL A 128 9.07 -21.99 -17.00
C VAL A 128 8.45 -22.69 -15.80
N LYS A 129 9.16 -23.65 -15.19
CA LYS A 129 8.59 -24.54 -14.16
C LYS A 129 7.97 -23.77 -12.98
N ALA A 130 8.62 -22.70 -12.52
CA ALA A 130 8.14 -21.89 -11.41
C ALA A 130 6.86 -21.08 -11.73
N ARG A 131 6.65 -20.71 -12.99
CA ARG A 131 5.52 -19.88 -13.44
C ARG A 131 4.37 -20.72 -13.99
N ASP A 132 4.70 -21.76 -14.75
CA ASP A 132 3.73 -22.49 -15.58
C ASP A 132 3.20 -23.75 -14.91
N VAL A 133 3.59 -24.04 -13.67
CA VAL A 133 3.06 -25.19 -12.93
C VAL A 133 1.53 -25.09 -12.79
N LEU A 134 0.82 -26.19 -13.07
CA LEU A 134 -0.60 -26.31 -12.85
C LEU A 134 -0.84 -26.94 -11.47
N ASN A 135 -1.27 -26.12 -10.52
CA ASN A 135 -1.62 -26.53 -9.15
C ASN A 135 -2.62 -25.50 -8.56
N GLU A 136 -2.93 -25.60 -7.27
CA GLU A 136 -3.88 -24.73 -6.59
C GLU A 136 -3.55 -23.22 -6.74
N SER A 137 -2.27 -22.85 -6.85
CA SER A 137 -1.84 -21.46 -7.06
C SER A 137 -2.20 -20.91 -8.44
N SER A 138 -2.46 -21.77 -9.41
CA SER A 138 -2.80 -21.37 -10.79
C SER A 138 -4.28 -21.00 -10.97
N LYS A 139 -5.14 -21.26 -9.97
CA LYS A 139 -6.58 -20.99 -10.04
C LYS A 139 -6.92 -19.57 -10.47
N ALA A 140 -6.25 -18.56 -9.89
CA ALA A 140 -6.50 -17.16 -10.18
C ALA A 140 -6.26 -16.82 -11.66
N ARG A 141 -5.12 -17.27 -12.20
CA ARG A 141 -4.74 -17.05 -13.61
C ARG A 141 -5.66 -17.78 -14.58
N LEU A 142 -6.14 -18.98 -14.24
CA LEU A 142 -7.13 -19.68 -15.07
C LEU A 142 -8.46 -18.92 -15.14
N ILE A 143 -8.92 -18.37 -14.02
CA ILE A 143 -10.14 -17.55 -13.97
C ILE A 143 -9.97 -16.28 -14.82
N GLU A 144 -8.82 -15.60 -14.71
CA GLU A 144 -8.51 -14.39 -15.48
C GLU A 144 -8.58 -14.66 -16.99
N VAL A 145 -7.95 -15.75 -17.45
CA VAL A 145 -7.99 -16.16 -18.87
C VAL A 145 -9.43 -16.43 -19.32
N ALA A 146 -10.20 -17.17 -18.52
CA ALA A 146 -11.58 -17.50 -18.87
C ALA A 146 -12.49 -16.25 -18.87
N GLN A 147 -12.26 -15.30 -17.96
CA GLN A 147 -13.01 -14.06 -17.84
C GLN A 147 -12.72 -13.11 -18.99
N ALA A 148 -11.46 -12.97 -19.41
CA ALA A 148 -11.07 -12.10 -20.53
C ALA A 148 -11.79 -12.45 -21.84
N ALA A 149 -12.12 -13.74 -22.03
CA ALA A 149 -12.87 -14.22 -23.18
C ALA A 149 -14.39 -14.33 -22.96
N SER A 150 -14.89 -13.93 -21.79
CA SER A 150 -16.30 -14.01 -21.41
C SER A 150 -16.86 -12.61 -21.09
N PRO A 151 -17.35 -11.85 -22.10
CA PRO A 151 -17.76 -10.45 -21.93
C PRO A 151 -18.85 -10.19 -20.86
N ARG A 152 -19.62 -11.22 -20.50
CA ARG A 152 -20.64 -11.18 -19.44
C ARG A 152 -20.33 -12.10 -18.26
N GLY A 153 -19.16 -12.74 -18.25
CA GLY A 153 -18.73 -13.66 -17.21
C GLY A 153 -18.38 -12.91 -15.92
N VAL A 154 -19.11 -13.16 -14.84
CA VAL A 154 -18.75 -12.67 -13.51
C VAL A 154 -17.86 -13.70 -12.84
N ALA A 155 -16.56 -13.39 -12.77
CA ALA A 155 -15.58 -14.20 -12.08
C ALA A 155 -15.90 -14.32 -10.58
N PRO A 156 -15.70 -15.51 -9.98
CA PRO A 156 -15.84 -15.66 -8.54
C PRO A 156 -14.75 -14.85 -7.84
N ALA A 157 -15.12 -14.15 -6.77
CA ALA A 157 -14.17 -13.43 -5.94
C ALA A 157 -13.18 -14.43 -5.31
N LEU A 158 -11.90 -14.28 -5.60
CA LEU A 158 -10.86 -15.07 -4.96
C LEU A 158 -10.82 -14.69 -3.47
N VAL A 159 -10.91 -15.70 -2.59
CA VAL A 159 -10.70 -15.51 -1.16
C VAL A 159 -9.21 -15.29 -0.94
N ARG A 160 -8.81 -14.02 -0.85
CA ARG A 160 -7.45 -13.62 -0.52
C ARG A 160 -7.51 -12.89 0.82
N ARG A 161 -6.93 -13.49 1.84
CA ARG A 161 -6.82 -12.87 3.16
C ARG A 161 -5.78 -11.78 3.11
N GLU A 162 -6.17 -10.56 3.44
CA GLU A 162 -5.27 -9.42 3.52
C GLU A 162 -5.43 -8.70 4.86
N THR A 163 -4.31 -8.13 5.34
CA THR A 163 -4.32 -7.22 6.47
C THR A 163 -4.23 -5.80 5.95
N LEU A 164 -5.32 -5.06 6.06
CA LEU A 164 -5.33 -3.62 5.82
C LEU A 164 -4.64 -2.93 6.98
N VAL A 165 -3.82 -1.92 6.66
CA VAL A 165 -3.22 -1.02 7.63
C VAL A 165 -3.85 0.34 7.42
N SER A 166 -4.54 0.86 8.44
CA SER A 166 -5.08 2.22 8.40
C SER A 166 -4.00 3.26 8.70
N ASN A 167 -4.28 4.51 8.37
CA ASN A 167 -3.50 5.68 8.76
C ASN A 167 -3.90 6.23 10.15
N LEU A 168 -4.66 5.48 10.94
CA LEU A 168 -5.16 5.90 12.26
C LEU A 168 -4.29 5.33 13.37
N LEU A 169 -3.66 6.22 14.13
CA LEU A 169 -2.85 5.86 15.30
C LEU A 169 -3.65 6.16 16.57
N PRO A 170 -3.95 5.16 17.43
CA PRO A 170 -4.64 5.40 18.69
C PRO A 170 -3.84 6.36 19.58
N VAL A 171 -4.51 7.31 20.22
CA VAL A 171 -3.90 8.15 21.26
C VAL A 171 -3.79 7.30 22.53
N THR A 172 -2.57 6.97 22.94
CA THR A 172 -2.29 6.10 24.09
C THR A 172 -1.99 6.88 25.36
N LYS A 173 -1.61 8.16 25.23
CA LYS A 173 -1.32 9.04 26.36
C LYS A 173 -1.97 10.41 26.14
N LEU A 174 -2.62 10.91 27.19
CA LEU A 174 -3.21 12.24 27.30
C LEU A 174 -2.72 12.86 28.62
N PRO A 175 -2.73 14.20 28.76
CA PRO A 175 -2.47 14.83 30.06
C PRO A 175 -3.54 14.40 31.06
N GLU A 176 -3.21 14.32 32.36
CA GLU A 176 -4.20 13.96 33.37
C GLU A 176 -5.19 15.10 33.63
N ARG A 177 -4.68 16.34 33.59
CA ARG A 177 -5.40 17.56 33.95
C ARG A 177 -5.16 18.67 32.93
N LEU A 178 -6.12 19.59 32.86
CA LEU A 178 -6.00 20.85 32.14
C LEU A 178 -6.06 21.99 33.15
N TYR A 179 -5.35 23.08 32.86
CA TYR A 179 -5.29 24.27 33.69
C TYR A 179 -5.77 25.47 32.89
N LEU A 180 -6.65 26.26 33.50
CA LEU A 180 -7.24 27.48 32.94
C LEU A 180 -6.93 28.64 33.89
N ALA A 181 -6.52 29.79 33.36
CA ALA A 181 -6.34 31.00 34.18
C ALA A 181 -6.57 32.26 33.35
N GLU A 182 -6.90 33.37 34.00
CA GLU A 182 -6.93 34.68 33.38
C GLU A 182 -5.52 35.17 33.05
N THR A 183 -5.38 35.87 31.93
CA THR A 183 -4.07 36.30 31.44
C THR A 183 -4.12 37.75 30.95
N PRO A 184 -3.05 38.55 31.15
CA PRO A 184 -2.99 39.91 30.63
C PRO A 184 -2.83 39.96 29.10
N TYR A 185 -2.47 38.84 28.46
CA TYR A 185 -2.27 38.81 27.01
C TYR A 185 -3.58 38.72 26.24
N ARG A 186 -3.67 39.44 25.12
CA ARG A 186 -4.87 39.48 24.26
C ARG A 186 -4.67 38.78 22.93
N THR A 187 -3.43 38.56 22.50
CA THR A 187 -3.11 37.81 21.29
C THR A 187 -2.13 36.68 21.57
N ALA A 188 -2.23 35.58 20.80
CA ALA A 188 -1.28 34.47 20.89
C ALA A 188 0.16 34.89 20.49
N LYS A 189 0.30 35.98 19.71
CA LYS A 189 1.59 36.53 19.31
C LYS A 189 2.30 37.16 20.51
N ASP A 190 1.58 37.93 21.31
CA ASP A 190 2.13 38.64 22.47
C ASP A 190 2.49 37.64 23.58
N LEU A 191 1.60 36.68 23.86
CA LEU A 191 1.88 35.59 24.78
C LEU A 191 3.08 34.74 24.30
N GLY A 192 3.18 34.48 23.00
CA GLY A 192 4.33 33.81 22.40
C GLY A 192 5.63 34.63 22.42
N ALA A 193 5.57 35.95 22.54
CA ALA A 193 6.74 36.79 22.78
C ALA A 193 7.19 36.69 24.24
N ALA A 194 6.25 36.81 25.19
CA ALA A 194 6.51 36.65 26.61
C ALA A 194 7.11 35.27 26.97
N LEU A 195 6.59 34.20 26.37
CA LEU A 195 7.15 32.85 26.52
C LEU A 195 8.61 32.77 26.06
N ARG A 196 8.96 33.44 24.95
CA ARG A 196 10.34 33.48 24.43
C ARG A 196 11.26 34.29 25.33
N GLU A 197 10.81 35.44 25.82
CA GLU A 197 11.57 36.27 26.77
C GLU A 197 11.84 35.53 28.09
N ALA A 198 10.86 34.76 28.57
CA ALA A 198 11.00 33.93 29.76
C ALA A 198 11.72 32.59 29.52
N ASN A 199 12.09 32.27 28.26
CA ASN A 199 12.63 30.98 27.84
C ASN A 199 11.76 29.77 28.29
N LEU A 200 10.44 29.94 28.19
CA LEU A 200 9.45 28.93 28.54
C LEU A 200 8.81 28.34 27.30
N ARG A 201 8.44 27.06 27.40
CA ARG A 201 7.60 26.38 26.41
C ARG A 201 6.28 26.02 27.06
N LEU A 202 5.20 26.28 26.33
CA LEU A 202 3.84 26.10 26.82
C LEU A 202 2.93 25.76 25.64
N GLU A 203 2.19 24.66 25.77
CA GLU A 203 1.10 24.31 24.88
C GLU A 203 -0.15 25.02 25.36
N PHE A 204 -0.73 25.89 24.55
CA PHE A 204 -1.84 26.71 25.03
C PHE A 204 -2.88 27.04 23.96
N ILE A 205 -4.06 27.41 24.46
CA ILE A 205 -5.09 28.15 23.74
C ILE A 205 -5.35 29.44 24.49
N LEU A 206 -5.46 30.55 23.76
CA LEU A 206 -5.88 31.84 24.30
C LEU A 206 -7.28 32.15 23.80
N LYS A 207 -8.26 32.25 24.70
CA LYS A 207 -9.67 32.51 24.38
C LYS A 207 -10.34 33.21 25.56
N ASN A 208 -11.16 34.22 25.28
CA ASN A 208 -11.90 34.97 26.30
C ASN A 208 -11.00 35.47 27.45
N GLU A 209 -9.83 36.03 27.10
CA GLU A 209 -8.84 36.54 28.07
C GLU A 209 -8.28 35.49 29.05
N ARG A 210 -8.48 34.20 28.73
CA ARG A 210 -8.00 33.07 29.50
C ARG A 210 -7.06 32.19 28.69
N ILE A 211 -6.08 31.61 29.38
CA ILE A 211 -5.15 30.63 28.84
C ILE A 211 -5.54 29.23 29.32
N LEU A 212 -5.76 28.31 28.38
CA LEU A 212 -5.97 26.88 28.66
C LEU A 212 -4.71 26.10 28.25
N THR A 213 -4.17 25.27 29.15
CA THR A 213 -2.94 24.51 28.92
C THR A 213 -2.97 23.13 29.61
N VAL A 214 -2.02 22.28 29.25
CA VAL A 214 -1.75 20.99 29.91
C VAL A 214 -0.71 21.11 31.03
N ARG A 215 -0.09 22.27 31.19
CA ARG A 215 0.95 22.52 32.21
C ARG A 215 0.37 23.20 33.44
N ASP A 216 0.90 22.85 34.60
CA ASP A 216 0.41 23.38 35.86
C ASP A 216 0.75 24.88 36.01
N LEU A 217 -0.26 25.74 35.85
CA LEU A 217 -0.11 27.19 35.95
C LEU A 217 0.11 27.70 37.38
N THR A 218 -0.04 26.83 38.39
CA THR A 218 0.30 27.18 39.77
C THR A 218 1.81 27.27 39.99
N GLU A 219 2.61 26.69 39.09
CA GLU A 219 4.07 26.70 39.20
C GLU A 219 4.63 28.13 39.11
N PRO A 220 5.61 28.50 39.96
CA PRO A 220 6.15 29.86 40.01
C PRO A 220 6.70 30.40 38.69
N ARG A 221 7.17 29.51 37.79
CA ARG A 221 7.71 29.91 36.48
C ARG A 221 6.67 30.59 35.57
N TYR A 222 5.37 30.37 35.79
CA TYR A 222 4.31 30.94 34.96
C TYR A 222 3.67 32.21 35.53
N HIS A 223 4.21 32.78 36.62
CA HIS A 223 3.61 33.96 37.28
C HIS A 223 3.42 35.18 36.36
N ASN A 224 4.26 35.36 35.35
CA ASN A 224 4.16 36.45 34.38
C ASN A 224 3.17 36.16 33.24
N LEU A 225 2.66 34.93 33.14
CA LEU A 225 1.78 34.51 32.05
C LEU A 225 0.30 34.60 32.40
N CYS A 226 -0.05 34.48 33.68
CA CYS A 226 -1.43 34.44 34.15
C CYS A 226 -1.58 34.92 35.59
N ASP A 227 -2.80 35.30 35.97
CA ASP A 227 -3.16 35.54 37.37
C ASP A 227 -3.31 34.20 38.10
N ARG A 228 -2.34 33.90 38.97
CA ARG A 228 -2.30 32.66 39.76
C ARG A 228 -3.51 32.49 40.69
N GLY A 229 -4.16 33.58 41.10
CA GLY A 229 -5.36 33.54 41.94
C GLY A 229 -6.60 33.02 41.20
N THR A 230 -6.55 32.96 39.86
CA THR A 230 -7.64 32.54 38.98
C THR A 230 -7.44 31.15 38.37
N VAL A 231 -6.40 30.43 38.80
CA VAL A 231 -6.09 29.10 38.24
C VAL A 231 -7.18 28.10 38.65
N GLU A 232 -7.84 27.54 37.65
CA GLU A 232 -8.79 26.45 37.75
C GLU A 232 -8.22 25.22 37.05
N ASP A 233 -8.48 24.01 37.56
CA ASP A 233 -8.00 22.77 36.97
C ASP A 233 -9.08 21.69 36.84
N PHE A 234 -9.03 20.95 35.74
CA PHE A 234 -10.09 20.02 35.33
C PHE A 234 -9.52 18.68 34.89
N GLY A 235 -10.28 17.59 35.06
CA GLY A 235 -9.88 16.28 34.52
C GLY A 235 -9.97 16.26 33.00
N ILE A 236 -8.96 15.71 32.32
CA ILE A 236 -8.94 15.65 30.84
C ILE A 236 -10.17 14.95 30.26
N LYS A 237 -10.71 13.96 30.98
CA LYS A 237 -11.85 13.15 30.55
C LYS A 237 -13.11 14.00 30.34
N GLU A 238 -13.29 15.05 31.13
CA GLU A 238 -14.42 15.98 31.00
C GLU A 238 -14.40 16.74 29.67
N TRP A 239 -13.19 16.98 29.13
CA TRP A 239 -12.99 17.67 27.86
C TRP A 239 -12.97 16.69 26.70
N ALA A 240 -12.21 15.61 26.82
CA ALA A 240 -12.07 14.58 25.78
C ALA A 240 -13.39 13.85 25.49
N ALA A 241 -14.25 13.68 26.49
CA ALA A 241 -15.54 12.99 26.35
C ALA A 241 -16.72 13.94 26.09
N SER A 242 -16.54 15.27 26.21
CA SER A 242 -17.61 16.26 26.12
C SER A 242 -18.48 16.12 24.87
N PRO A 243 -19.81 16.21 24.95
CA PRO A 243 -20.68 16.30 23.78
C PRO A 243 -20.74 17.71 23.18
N ASP A 244 -20.26 18.73 23.90
CA ASP A 244 -20.25 20.13 23.45
C ASP A 244 -19.22 20.32 22.30
N PRO A 245 -19.67 20.72 21.09
CA PRO A 245 -18.79 20.95 19.95
C PRO A 245 -17.73 22.03 20.18
N ASP A 246 -18.02 23.07 20.97
CA ASP A 246 -17.04 24.12 21.27
C ASP A 246 -15.91 23.57 22.14
N ARG A 247 -16.26 22.86 23.21
CA ARG A 247 -15.28 22.20 24.08
C ARG A 247 -14.45 21.14 23.34
N GLN A 248 -15.06 20.37 22.43
CA GLN A 248 -14.31 19.43 21.59
C GLN A 248 -13.32 20.14 20.66
N ARG A 249 -13.72 21.25 20.04
CA ARG A 249 -12.82 22.05 19.19
C ARG A 249 -11.65 22.62 19.99
N ASP A 250 -11.92 23.12 21.19
CA ASP A 250 -10.87 23.62 22.09
C ASP A 250 -9.94 22.46 22.52
N PHE A 251 -10.48 21.28 22.90
CA PHE A 251 -9.67 20.10 23.19
C PHE A 251 -8.76 19.70 22.01
N VAL A 252 -9.31 19.60 20.80
CA VAL A 252 -8.53 19.27 19.58
C VAL A 252 -7.48 20.34 19.28
N SER A 253 -7.78 21.61 19.48
CA SER A 253 -6.81 22.69 19.31
C SER A 253 -5.64 22.56 20.30
N LEU A 254 -5.92 22.15 21.54
CA LEU A 254 -4.91 21.94 22.57
C LEU A 254 -4.05 20.71 22.24
N MET A 255 -4.67 19.61 21.81
CA MET A 255 -3.94 18.42 21.34
C MET A 255 -3.06 18.72 20.13
N ASN A 256 -3.52 19.57 19.20
CA ASN A 256 -2.68 20.07 18.11
C ASN A 256 -1.50 20.90 18.62
N SER A 257 -1.67 21.69 19.69
CA SER A 257 -0.56 22.39 20.34
C SER A 257 0.43 21.41 20.97
N CYS A 258 -0.04 20.35 21.64
CA CYS A 258 0.81 19.29 22.18
C CYS A 258 1.57 18.53 21.09
N LEU A 259 0.91 18.21 19.97
CA LEU A 259 1.56 17.55 18.84
C LEU A 259 2.67 18.44 18.27
N ARG A 260 2.43 19.75 18.12
CA ARG A 260 3.45 20.70 17.66
C ARG A 260 4.65 20.76 18.61
N GLU A 261 4.41 20.79 19.92
CA GLU A 261 5.51 20.84 20.89
C GLU A 261 6.29 19.53 20.92
N LYS A 262 5.60 18.37 20.98
CA LYS A 262 6.21 17.04 20.87
C LYS A 262 7.14 16.93 19.67
N LEU A 263 6.66 17.30 18.49
CA LEU A 263 7.42 17.19 17.24
C LEU A 263 8.57 18.20 17.15
N ARG A 264 8.42 19.37 17.77
CA ARG A 264 9.47 20.40 17.86
C ARG A 264 10.55 20.05 18.87
N SER A 265 10.20 19.39 19.97
CA SER A 265 11.13 19.01 21.05
C SER A 265 11.95 17.76 20.72
N MET A 266 11.55 16.99 19.72
CA MET A 266 12.32 15.85 19.21
C MET A 266 13.66 16.29 18.60
N PRO A 267 14.67 15.41 18.54
CA PRO A 267 15.96 15.70 17.89
C PRO A 267 15.83 16.17 16.43
N GLU A 268 14.84 15.64 15.69
CA GLU A 268 14.58 15.98 14.30
C GLU A 268 13.90 17.35 14.14
N ALA A 269 13.39 17.94 15.23
CA ALA A 269 12.83 19.29 15.32
C ALA A 269 11.90 19.65 14.15
N LEU A 270 10.87 18.81 13.92
CA LEU A 270 9.97 18.97 12.79
C LEU A 270 9.30 20.35 12.81
N ARG A 271 9.16 20.92 11.62
CA ARG A 271 8.53 22.23 11.42
C ARG A 271 7.09 22.05 10.99
N PHE A 272 6.24 23.00 11.37
CA PHE A 272 4.83 23.04 10.97
C PHE A 272 4.60 24.21 10.02
N ASP A 273 4.09 23.93 8.83
CA ASP A 273 3.63 24.95 7.91
C ASP A 273 2.12 25.19 8.09
N LYS A 274 1.73 26.45 8.29
CA LYS A 274 0.34 26.83 8.55
C LYS A 274 -0.54 26.79 7.30
N ALA A 275 0.02 27.15 6.14
CA ALA A 275 -0.75 27.23 4.89
C ALA A 275 -1.09 25.82 4.38
N MET A 276 -0.10 24.94 4.36
CA MET A 276 -0.24 23.55 3.93
C MET A 276 -0.78 22.62 5.03
N ARG A 277 -0.82 23.10 6.28
CA ARG A 277 -1.27 22.37 7.46
C ARG A 277 -0.54 21.03 7.62
N CYS A 278 0.77 21.03 7.42
CA CYS A 278 1.59 19.83 7.49
C CYS A 278 2.84 20.03 8.35
N PHE A 279 3.29 18.94 8.95
CA PHE A 279 4.59 18.82 9.58
C PHE A 279 5.60 18.32 8.55
N PHE A 280 6.83 18.83 8.57
CA PHE A 280 7.87 18.41 7.65
C PHE A 280 9.25 18.39 8.31
N PHE A 281 10.12 17.53 7.79
CA PHE A 281 11.53 17.47 8.21
C PHE A 281 12.26 18.76 7.81
N PRO A 282 12.97 19.42 8.73
CA PRO A 282 13.69 20.65 8.42
C PRO A 282 14.89 20.38 7.49
N PRO A 283 15.43 21.42 6.81
CA PRO A 283 16.72 21.30 6.15
C PRO A 283 17.81 21.02 7.19
N SER A 284 18.87 20.33 6.79
CA SER A 284 20.11 20.26 7.57
C SER A 284 20.80 21.62 7.61
N GLU A 285 21.73 21.83 8.55
CA GLU A 285 22.44 23.11 8.70
C GLU A 285 23.17 23.56 7.42
N SER A 286 23.69 22.61 6.65
CA SER A 286 24.38 22.84 5.38
C SER A 286 23.50 22.63 4.15
N ASN A 287 22.19 22.42 4.33
CA ASN A 287 21.24 22.02 3.29
C ASN A 287 21.64 20.74 2.51
N THR A 288 22.48 19.90 3.08
CA THR A 288 22.78 18.57 2.52
C THR A 288 21.61 17.61 2.71
N PRO A 289 21.28 16.79 1.70
CA PRO A 289 20.30 15.70 1.84
C PRO A 289 20.65 14.77 3.01
N TYR A 290 19.61 14.24 3.67
CA TYR A 290 19.79 13.26 4.74
C TYR A 290 18.62 12.30 4.84
N ASP A 291 18.91 11.16 5.46
CA ASP A 291 17.97 10.08 5.67
C ASP A 291 17.56 10.01 7.15
N TYR A 292 16.32 9.58 7.37
CA TYR A 292 15.83 9.16 8.68
C TYR A 292 15.96 7.65 8.82
N ALA A 293 16.65 7.20 9.87
CA ALA A 293 16.71 5.78 10.24
C ALA A 293 15.65 5.47 11.31
N TYR A 294 14.94 4.35 11.15
CA TYR A 294 13.91 3.92 12.08
C TYR A 294 14.53 3.66 13.46
N ARG A 295 13.86 4.11 14.52
CA ARG A 295 14.35 4.04 15.90
C ARG A 295 14.30 2.62 16.47
N GLY A 296 13.41 1.76 15.95
CA GLY A 296 13.12 0.44 16.52
C GLY A 296 13.71 -0.79 15.83
N ASP A 297 14.33 -0.67 14.65
CA ASP A 297 14.64 -1.85 13.82
C ASP A 297 16.15 -2.13 13.66
N LYS A 298 16.58 -3.34 14.02
CA LYS A 298 17.97 -3.83 13.86
C LYS A 298 18.40 -4.00 12.39
N LYS A 299 17.48 -3.86 11.44
CA LYS A 299 17.74 -3.76 10.00
C LYS A 299 17.43 -2.33 9.55
N SER A 300 18.46 -1.49 9.53
CA SER A 300 18.39 -0.08 9.14
C SER A 300 17.75 0.08 7.75
N THR A 301 16.44 0.38 7.72
CA THR A 301 15.76 0.85 6.52
C THR A 301 15.79 2.37 6.58
N ALA A 302 16.82 3.01 6.05
CA ALA A 302 16.89 4.46 6.02
C ALA A 302 15.97 5.03 4.93
N ARG A 303 15.33 6.18 5.18
CA ARG A 303 14.49 6.87 4.19
C ARG A 303 14.95 8.30 3.99
N GLU A 304 15.17 8.69 2.74
CA GLU A 304 15.52 10.06 2.37
C GLU A 304 14.36 11.03 2.70
N VAL A 305 14.54 11.82 3.76
CA VAL A 305 13.53 12.74 4.27
C VAL A 305 13.74 14.18 3.81
N PHE A 306 14.94 14.51 3.36
CA PHE A 306 15.28 15.80 2.80
C PHE A 306 16.17 15.62 1.56
N LYS A 307 15.77 16.21 0.44
CA LYS A 307 16.43 16.03 -0.86
C LYS A 307 16.54 17.33 -1.63
N GLU A 308 17.68 17.54 -2.30
CA GLU A 308 17.82 18.56 -3.35
C GLU A 308 17.03 18.17 -4.61
N LEU A 309 16.33 19.16 -5.18
CA LEU A 309 15.73 19.07 -6.49
C LEU A 309 16.59 19.84 -7.48
N ARG A 310 17.13 19.14 -8.47
CA ARG A 310 17.98 19.73 -9.52
C ARG A 310 17.35 19.55 -10.88
N ASN A 311 17.54 20.54 -11.75
CA ASN A 311 17.14 20.42 -13.15
C ASN A 311 17.95 19.29 -13.82
N LYS A 312 17.29 18.37 -14.53
CA LYS A 312 17.95 17.20 -15.12
C LYS A 312 19.00 17.55 -16.18
N GLN A 313 18.75 18.60 -16.96
CA GLN A 313 19.60 19.07 -18.06
C GLN A 313 20.68 20.01 -17.57
N LYS A 314 20.29 21.13 -16.92
CA LYS A 314 21.19 22.22 -16.51
C LYS A 314 21.88 21.96 -15.16
N LYS A 315 21.49 20.92 -14.42
CA LYS A 315 22.03 20.50 -13.11
C LYS A 315 22.01 21.56 -11.99
N HIS A 316 21.41 22.74 -12.21
CA HIS A 316 21.23 23.75 -11.18
C HIS A 316 20.19 23.31 -10.14
N LEU A 317 20.36 23.81 -8.92
CA LEU A 317 19.43 23.62 -7.81
C LEU A 317 18.13 24.41 -8.07
N MET A 318 17.00 23.72 -8.01
CA MET A 318 15.65 24.29 -8.17
C MET A 318 14.96 24.50 -6.82
N GLY A 319 15.31 23.71 -5.82
CA GLY A 319 14.72 23.75 -4.49
C GLY A 319 14.98 22.46 -3.73
N TYR A 320 14.16 22.20 -2.71
CA TYR A 320 14.28 21.04 -1.85
C TYR A 320 12.93 20.37 -1.65
N ARG A 321 12.97 19.05 -1.49
CA ARG A 321 11.85 18.21 -1.10
C ARG A 321 12.03 17.77 0.34
N HIS A 322 10.98 17.95 1.14
CA HIS A 322 10.89 17.50 2.51
C HIS A 322 9.79 16.43 2.60
N SER A 323 10.08 15.32 3.26
CA SER A 323 9.03 14.40 3.70
C SER A 323 8.15 15.13 4.71
N ALA A 324 6.84 15.02 4.53
CA ALA A 324 5.87 15.71 5.34
C ALA A 324 4.68 14.80 5.73
N MET A 325 3.91 15.22 6.72
CA MET A 325 2.64 14.60 7.07
C MET A 325 1.60 15.66 7.40
N LYS A 326 0.36 15.41 6.99
CA LYS A 326 -0.81 16.04 7.58
C LYS A 326 -1.25 15.18 8.76
N ALA A 327 -1.64 15.82 9.84
CA ALA A 327 -2.04 15.15 11.07
C ALA A 327 -3.37 15.73 11.55
N GLN A 328 -4.34 14.87 11.86
CA GLN A 328 -5.67 15.29 12.30
C GLN A 328 -6.21 14.36 13.38
N PHE A 329 -6.73 14.93 14.46
CA PHE A 329 -7.37 14.16 15.53
C PHE A 329 -8.81 13.83 15.16
N TYR A 330 -9.18 12.57 15.33
CA TYR A 330 -10.55 12.08 15.22
C TYR A 330 -10.94 11.34 16.50
N ARG A 331 -12.23 11.38 16.80
CA ARG A 331 -12.83 10.60 17.88
C ARG A 331 -13.79 9.58 17.28
N PHE A 332 -13.58 8.30 17.57
CA PHE A 332 -14.49 7.22 17.22
C PHE A 332 -14.96 6.56 18.52
N GLY A 333 -16.25 6.69 18.83
CA GLY A 333 -16.78 6.26 20.13
C GLY A 333 -16.13 7.00 21.30
N SER A 334 -15.52 6.26 22.23
CA SER A 334 -14.77 6.80 23.37
C SER A 334 -13.33 7.18 23.04
N ASP A 335 -12.81 6.72 21.91
CA ASP A 335 -11.36 6.66 21.67
C ASP A 335 -10.91 7.73 20.68
N TRP A 336 -9.73 8.26 20.94
CA TRP A 336 -9.09 9.29 20.11
C TRP A 336 -8.00 8.68 19.25
N TYR A 337 -7.91 9.16 18.02
CA TYR A 337 -6.93 8.72 17.03
C TYR A 337 -6.30 9.93 16.37
N LEU A 338 -5.02 9.80 16.01
CA LEU A 338 -4.36 10.69 15.08
C LEU A 338 -4.36 10.03 13.70
N GLU A 339 -5.08 10.63 12.76
CA GLU A 339 -4.91 10.34 11.35
C GLU A 339 -3.60 10.95 10.87
N VAL A 340 -2.76 10.14 10.23
CA VAL A 340 -1.47 10.57 9.66
C VAL A 340 -1.49 10.35 8.15
N THR A 341 -1.54 11.43 7.38
CA THR A 341 -1.49 11.36 5.91
C THR A 341 -0.11 11.79 5.41
N PRO A 342 0.73 10.86 4.94
CA PRO A 342 2.02 11.20 4.34
C PRO A 342 1.85 12.13 3.12
N THR A 343 2.77 13.08 2.97
CA THR A 343 2.79 14.03 1.86
C THR A 343 4.21 14.59 1.70
N TYR A 344 4.40 15.54 0.79
CA TYR A 344 5.66 16.27 0.66
C TYR A 344 5.46 17.76 0.85
N PHE A 345 6.48 18.42 1.37
CA PHE A 345 6.61 19.86 1.38
C PHE A 345 7.79 20.26 0.49
N PHE A 346 7.64 21.31 -0.30
CA PHE A 346 8.65 21.72 -1.27
C PHE A 346 9.03 23.16 -1.02
N THR A 347 10.33 23.42 -0.89
CA THR A 347 10.86 24.74 -0.59
C THR A 347 11.85 25.21 -1.65
N ARG A 348 12.03 26.52 -1.79
CA ARG A 348 13.02 27.11 -2.71
C ARG A 348 14.43 27.10 -2.10
N ASN A 349 14.53 27.32 -0.78
CA ASN A 349 15.78 27.54 -0.06
C ASN A 349 15.90 26.70 1.22
N GLY A 350 15.08 25.65 1.37
CA GLY A 350 15.00 24.83 2.58
C GLY A 350 13.94 25.31 3.58
N THR A 351 13.40 26.52 3.44
CA THR A 351 12.47 27.11 4.42
C THR A 351 11.20 27.69 3.79
N GLU A 352 11.34 28.47 2.72
CA GLU A 352 10.23 29.12 2.02
C GLU A 352 9.61 28.20 0.98
N GLN A 353 8.27 28.12 0.97
CA GLN A 353 7.54 27.31 0.00
C GLN A 353 7.94 27.64 -1.46
N SER A 354 8.16 26.60 -2.26
CA SER A 354 8.46 26.75 -3.69
C SER A 354 7.21 27.18 -4.45
N LYS A 355 7.36 28.05 -5.46
CA LYS A 355 6.29 28.39 -6.41
C LYS A 355 5.78 27.18 -7.20
N TRP A 356 6.60 26.14 -7.34
CA TRP A 356 6.28 24.89 -8.05
C TRP A 356 5.75 23.80 -7.12
N HIS A 357 5.36 24.15 -5.89
CA HIS A 357 4.96 23.18 -4.87
C HIS A 357 3.85 22.25 -5.34
N GLU A 358 2.78 22.80 -5.91
CA GLU A 358 1.61 22.04 -6.35
C GLU A 358 1.97 21.08 -7.51
N ASP A 359 2.72 21.55 -8.51
CA ASP A 359 3.12 20.74 -9.65
C ASP A 359 4.04 19.58 -9.23
N TRP A 360 5.01 19.85 -8.36
CA TRP A 360 5.92 18.81 -7.86
C TRP A 360 5.20 17.82 -6.93
N LEU A 361 4.23 18.27 -6.14
CA LEU A 361 3.42 17.42 -5.28
C LEU A 361 2.49 16.51 -6.09
N LYS A 362 1.88 17.04 -7.15
CA LYS A 362 1.07 16.25 -8.07
C LYS A 362 1.92 15.19 -8.77
N GLY A 363 3.04 15.60 -9.35
CA GLY A 363 3.91 14.69 -10.10
C GLY A 363 4.50 13.56 -9.27
N ILE A 364 4.87 13.81 -8.01
CA ILE A 364 5.34 12.72 -7.14
C ILE A 364 4.21 11.76 -6.74
N LYS A 365 3.01 12.27 -6.45
CA LYS A 365 1.86 11.44 -6.06
C LYS A 365 1.35 10.54 -7.18
N GLU A 366 1.48 10.97 -8.44
CA GLU A 366 1.15 10.14 -9.61
C GLU A 366 2.08 8.92 -9.77
N LEU A 367 3.31 9.01 -9.26
CA LEU A 367 4.31 7.94 -9.36
C LEU A 367 4.28 6.99 -8.16
N GLU A 368 3.75 7.42 -7.02
CA GLU A 368 3.76 6.64 -5.79
C GLU A 368 2.69 5.55 -5.77
N LYS A 369 3.14 4.31 -5.57
CA LYS A 369 2.27 3.14 -5.37
C LYS A 369 2.02 2.90 -3.88
N ASN A 370 1.01 2.08 -3.58
CA ASN A 370 0.59 1.74 -2.21
C ASN A 370 1.77 1.34 -1.29
N GLY A 371 2.71 0.51 -1.76
CA GLY A 371 3.88 0.11 -0.98
C GLY A 371 4.75 1.29 -0.51
N ALA A 372 4.94 2.30 -1.36
CA ALA A 372 5.73 3.48 -1.02
C ALA A 372 5.03 4.34 0.04
N ILE A 373 3.71 4.51 -0.08
CA ILE A 373 2.85 5.24 0.86
C ILE A 373 2.80 4.52 2.21
N ARG A 374 2.61 3.19 2.21
CA ARG A 374 2.63 2.37 3.42
C ARG A 374 3.95 2.49 4.16
N GLY A 375 5.09 2.40 3.48
CA GLY A 375 6.38 2.62 4.13
C GLY A 375 6.51 4.02 4.73
N GLN A 376 5.79 5.00 4.17
CA GLN A 376 5.87 6.40 4.59
C GLN A 376 5.08 6.60 5.88
N LEU A 377 3.89 6.00 5.91
CA LEU A 377 3.08 5.89 7.11
C LEU A 377 3.83 5.18 8.25
N MET A 378 4.52 4.06 7.97
CA MET A 378 5.26 3.34 9.00
C MET A 378 6.41 4.15 9.58
N MET A 379 7.13 4.92 8.76
CA MET A 379 8.15 5.86 9.24
C MET A 379 7.55 6.90 10.18
N TRP A 380 6.42 7.51 9.80
CA TRP A 380 5.74 8.49 10.66
C TRP A 380 5.22 7.86 11.95
N ALA A 381 4.70 6.64 11.89
CA ALA A 381 4.25 5.91 13.06
C ALA A 381 5.40 5.57 14.01
N ASP A 382 6.57 5.22 13.49
CA ASP A 382 7.79 5.01 14.29
C ASP A 382 8.25 6.33 14.95
N LEU A 383 8.29 7.43 14.19
CA LEU A 383 8.71 8.75 14.70
C LEU A 383 7.78 9.29 15.79
N LEU A 384 6.46 9.14 15.60
CA LEU A 384 5.44 9.64 16.52
C LEU A 384 5.40 8.86 17.82
N ARG A 385 5.80 7.59 17.79
CA ARG A 385 5.97 6.76 18.98
C ARG A 385 7.19 7.23 19.74
N ASN A 386 7.05 7.28 21.05
CA ASN A 386 8.12 7.66 21.96
C ASN A 386 8.68 6.39 22.63
N PRO A 387 9.55 5.60 21.97
CA PRO A 387 10.18 4.48 22.65
C PRO A 387 11.03 5.06 23.81
N PRO A 388 10.76 4.67 25.07
CA PRO A 388 11.50 5.20 26.20
C PRO A 388 12.99 4.90 26.02
N GLY A 389 13.80 5.96 25.97
CA GLY A 389 15.24 5.83 26.06
C GLY A 389 15.64 5.51 27.51
N LEU A 390 16.85 5.00 27.72
CA LEU A 390 17.38 4.75 29.07
C LEU A 390 17.43 6.05 29.94
N PHE A 391 17.35 7.22 29.32
CA PHE A 391 17.50 8.54 29.95
C PHE A 391 16.47 9.59 29.48
N ASP A 392 15.52 9.21 28.62
CA ASP A 392 14.54 10.15 28.06
C ASP A 392 13.12 9.62 28.29
N GLU A 393 12.38 10.28 29.18
CA GLU A 393 10.97 10.00 29.45
C GLU A 393 10.07 10.44 28.27
N GLY A 394 10.66 11.19 27.33
CA GLY A 394 10.07 11.84 26.18
C GLY A 394 8.83 12.67 26.51
N TYR A 395 8.05 13.02 25.48
CA TYR A 395 7.01 14.04 25.65
C TYR A 395 5.85 13.55 26.55
N PRO A 396 5.55 14.24 27.68
CA PRO A 396 4.73 13.67 28.73
C PRO A 396 3.21 13.71 28.45
N PHE A 397 2.74 14.60 27.59
CA PHE A 397 1.29 14.87 27.47
C PHE A 397 0.62 14.21 26.27
N LEU A 398 1.37 13.56 25.38
CA LEU A 398 0.81 13.01 24.15
C LEU A 398 1.68 11.88 23.59
N ASP A 399 1.08 10.72 23.37
CA ASP A 399 1.73 9.60 22.70
C ASP A 399 0.73 8.72 21.93
N PHE A 400 1.28 7.88 21.05
CA PHE A 400 0.50 7.15 20.06
C PHE A 400 0.83 5.65 20.00
N GLY A 401 -0.17 4.86 19.64
CA GLY A 401 -0.04 3.43 19.37
C GLY A 401 0.43 3.13 17.95
N VAL A 402 0.47 1.83 17.61
CA VAL A 402 0.67 1.38 16.23
C VAL A 402 -0.59 1.61 15.39
N PRO A 403 -0.48 1.77 14.06
CA PRO A 403 -1.64 1.97 13.21
C PRO A 403 -2.64 0.81 13.31
N VAL A 404 -3.94 1.13 13.34
CA VAL A 404 -5.01 0.11 13.43
C VAL A 404 -5.00 -0.77 12.18
N THR A 405 -5.13 -2.08 12.36
CA THR A 405 -5.16 -3.06 11.28
C THR A 405 -6.48 -3.82 11.24
N PHE A 406 -6.88 -4.25 10.04
CA PHE A 406 -8.10 -5.00 9.81
C PHE A 406 -7.81 -6.21 8.92
N GLY A 407 -8.30 -7.39 9.32
CA GLY A 407 -8.28 -8.57 8.46
C GLY A 407 -9.49 -8.56 7.52
N ILE A 408 -9.26 -8.79 6.23
CA ILE A 408 -10.32 -8.98 5.23
C ILE A 408 -10.11 -10.33 4.53
N ASP A 409 -11.20 -11.04 4.23
CA ASP A 409 -11.15 -12.33 3.53
C ASP A 409 -11.19 -12.19 1.99
N ARG A 410 -11.23 -10.96 1.49
CA ARG A 410 -11.18 -10.61 0.07
C ARG A 410 -10.07 -9.60 -0.14
N GLY A 411 -9.17 -9.85 -1.08
CA GLY A 411 -7.99 -9.03 -1.31
C GLY A 411 -7.72 -8.81 -2.79
N ILE A 412 -6.93 -7.79 -3.11
CA ILE A 412 -6.58 -7.44 -4.49
C ILE A 412 -5.25 -8.12 -4.83
N ASP A 413 -5.19 -8.77 -5.99
CA ASP A 413 -3.90 -9.16 -6.55
C ASP A 413 -3.25 -7.96 -7.22
N ASP A 414 -2.41 -7.24 -6.47
CA ASP A 414 -1.63 -6.09 -6.96
C ASP A 414 -0.88 -6.39 -8.27
N SER A 415 -0.43 -7.65 -8.48
CA SER A 415 0.30 -8.02 -9.68
C SER A 415 -0.60 -8.10 -10.92
N ALA A 416 -1.78 -8.69 -10.77
CA ALA A 416 -2.82 -8.75 -11.82
C ALA A 416 -3.42 -7.36 -12.09
N TRP A 417 -3.63 -6.56 -11.04
CA TRP A 417 -4.13 -5.20 -11.16
C TRP A 417 -3.13 -4.26 -11.83
N ALA A 418 -1.84 -4.38 -11.52
CA ALA A 418 -0.81 -3.57 -12.18
C ALA A 418 -0.62 -3.91 -13.66
N SER A 419 -0.93 -5.15 -14.09
CA SER A 419 -0.87 -5.54 -15.50
C SER A 419 -1.99 -4.95 -16.34
N SER A 420 -3.19 -4.73 -15.78
CA SER A 420 -4.30 -4.08 -16.52
C SER A 420 -4.04 -2.60 -16.80
N ASP A 421 -3.42 -1.87 -15.86
CA ASP A 421 -3.07 -0.44 -16.05
C ASP A 421 -2.07 -0.22 -17.20
N ASN A 422 -1.18 -1.18 -17.45
CA ASN A 422 -0.22 -1.09 -18.56
C ASN A 422 -0.87 -1.33 -19.92
N ILE A 423 -1.98 -2.08 -19.98
CA ILE A 423 -2.72 -2.32 -21.22
C ILE A 423 -3.52 -1.07 -21.61
N ASP A 424 -4.16 -0.39 -20.64
CA ASP A 424 -4.87 0.86 -20.89
C ASP A 424 -3.94 2.01 -21.28
N LYS A 425 -2.72 2.07 -20.70
CA LYS A 425 -1.72 3.06 -21.11
C LYS A 425 -1.19 2.84 -22.53
N GLN A 426 -1.18 1.61 -23.04
CA GLN A 426 -0.80 1.34 -24.43
C GLN A 426 -1.89 1.71 -25.45
N GLN A 427 -3.14 1.93 -25.02
CA GLN A 427 -4.25 2.37 -25.88
C GLN A 427 -4.59 3.86 -25.75
N GLY A 428 -4.01 4.55 -24.76
CA GLY A 428 -4.28 5.96 -24.45
C GLY A 428 -3.09 6.92 -24.65
N GLU A 429 -2.10 6.59 -25.48
CA GLU A 429 -1.01 7.54 -25.82
C GLU A 429 -1.48 8.62 -26.80
N THR A 430 -2.29 9.56 -26.29
CA THR A 430 -2.22 10.96 -26.72
C THR A 430 -2.38 11.86 -25.50
N SER A 431 -1.32 12.62 -25.22
CA SER A 431 -1.17 13.73 -24.27
C SER A 431 -1.05 13.40 -22.76
N SER A 432 0.19 13.15 -22.32
CA SER A 432 0.73 13.77 -21.10
C SER A 432 2.25 13.88 -21.23
N ALA A 433 2.75 15.09 -21.43
CA ALA A 433 4.20 15.34 -21.50
C ALA A 433 4.87 14.97 -20.16
N PRO A 434 6.09 14.42 -20.16
CA PRO A 434 6.82 14.15 -18.93
C PRO A 434 7.14 15.46 -18.18
N LEU A 435 7.08 15.37 -16.85
CA LEU A 435 7.23 16.39 -15.79
C LEU A 435 8.49 17.29 -15.85
N PHE A 436 9.29 17.29 -16.92
CA PHE A 436 10.49 18.11 -17.06
C PHE A 436 10.67 18.77 -18.44
N GLU A 437 9.63 18.82 -19.28
CA GLU A 437 9.66 19.58 -20.54
C GLU A 437 8.83 20.86 -20.47
N LEU A 438 9.19 21.81 -19.61
CA LEU A 438 8.79 23.21 -19.78
C LEU A 438 9.89 24.14 -19.22
N GLY A 439 10.67 24.73 -20.14
CA GLY A 439 11.37 26.04 -20.01
C GLY A 439 12.52 26.20 -19.01
#